data_AF-A0A1E5PM63-F1
#
_entry.id   AF-A0A1E5PM63-F1
#
_cell.length_a   1.000
_cell.length_b   1.000
_cell.length_c   1.000
_cell.angle_alpha   90.00
_cell.angle_beta   90.00
_cell.angle_gamma   90.00
#
_symmetry.space_group_name_H-M   'P 1'
#
loop_
_entity.id
_entity.type
_entity.pdbx_description
1 polymer ?
#
loop_
_entity_poly.entity_id
_entity_poly.type
_entity_poly.pdbx_seq_one_letter_code
_entity_poly.pdbx_strand_id
1 'polypeptide(L)'
;MEREIGIDQLVAAMKAVDEAGRLFEESLAVYEARGLKRTGGDFTVAGGSVQTLQGAEEMALGARRFLTELAVLAGFTAAGLEERPAGRAHTLRAGFPGVAVGGSRMARPLLEPTLKGLRLLLDADLFTPAFKAEVEEVLRAEAATYPAPSAPRVPRAAAARTP
;
A
#
# COMPACT_ATOMS: atom_id res chain seq x y z
N MET A 1 -25.84 -13.24 0.36
CA MET A 1 -26.30 -11.88 0.03
C MET A 1 -25.37 -10.92 0.73
N GLU A 2 -24.35 -10.41 0.02
CA GLU A 2 -23.51 -9.33 0.58
C GLU A 2 -24.38 -8.08 0.72
N ARG A 3 -24.29 -7.40 1.87
CA ARG A 3 -24.96 -6.10 2.04
C ARG A 3 -24.36 -5.09 1.07
N GLU A 4 -25.21 -4.24 0.54
CA GLU A 4 -24.79 -3.04 -0.19
C GLU A 4 -23.99 -2.11 0.74
N ILE A 5 -23.03 -1.35 0.22
CA ILE A 5 -22.27 -0.38 1.04
C ILE A 5 -23.16 0.85 1.23
N GLY A 6 -23.54 1.14 2.48
CA GLY A 6 -24.32 2.34 2.78
C GLY A 6 -23.52 3.62 2.56
N ILE A 7 -24.20 4.72 2.20
CA ILE A 7 -23.54 6.02 1.95
C ILE A 7 -22.73 6.52 3.16
N ASP A 8 -23.23 6.31 4.38
CA ASP A 8 -22.52 6.69 5.60
C ASP A 8 -21.22 5.89 5.78
N GLN A 9 -21.24 4.60 5.43
CA GLN A 9 -20.04 3.75 5.45
C GLN A 9 -19.03 4.20 4.40
N LEU A 10 -19.47 4.62 3.21
CA LEU A 10 -18.60 5.20 2.19
C LEU A 10 -17.96 6.49 2.67
N VAL A 11 -18.75 7.41 3.25
CA VAL A 11 -18.24 8.69 3.77
C VAL A 11 -17.22 8.47 4.89
N ALA A 12 -17.49 7.54 5.81
CA ALA A 12 -16.55 7.20 6.87
C ALA A 12 -15.23 6.64 6.30
N ALA A 13 -15.32 5.73 5.33
CA ALA A 13 -14.15 5.18 4.67
C ALA A 13 -13.36 6.22 3.88
N MET A 14 -14.04 7.13 3.17
CA MET A 14 -13.40 8.24 2.46
C MET A 14 -12.60 9.12 3.40
N LYS A 15 -13.16 9.49 4.56
CA LYS A 15 -12.44 10.28 5.57
C LYS A 15 -11.20 9.55 6.11
N ALA A 16 -11.33 8.26 6.42
CA ALA A 16 -10.21 7.46 6.91
C ALA A 16 -9.10 7.33 5.85
N VAL A 17 -9.46 7.10 4.58
CA VAL A 17 -8.51 6.96 3.47
C VAL A 17 -7.85 8.30 3.13
N ASP A 18 -8.60 9.40 3.13
CA ASP A 18 -8.07 10.74 2.88
C ASP A 18 -7.02 11.11 3.95
N GLU A 19 -7.37 10.94 5.22
CA GLU A 19 -6.46 11.24 6.32
C GLU A 19 -5.23 10.30 6.31
N ALA A 20 -5.41 9.01 6.06
CA ALA A 20 -4.29 8.09 5.89
C ALA A 20 -3.39 8.50 4.71
N GLY A 21 -3.98 8.91 3.59
CA GLY A 21 -3.26 9.41 2.42
C GLY A 21 -2.41 10.64 2.75
N ARG A 22 -2.98 11.63 3.45
CA ARG A 22 -2.23 12.81 3.91
C ARG A 22 -1.05 12.44 4.80
N LEU A 23 -1.23 11.50 5.74
CA LEU A 23 -0.16 11.04 6.62
C LEU A 23 0.95 10.27 5.86
N PHE A 24 0.58 9.54 4.79
CA PHE A 24 1.57 8.92 3.89
C PHE A 24 2.34 9.96 3.09
N GLU A 25 1.67 11.01 2.60
CA GLU A 25 2.32 12.15 1.93
C GLU A 25 3.27 12.90 2.85
N GLU A 26 2.90 13.11 4.12
CA GLU A 26 3.78 13.70 5.12
C GLU A 26 5.06 12.86 5.32
N SER A 27 4.91 11.54 5.39
CA SER A 27 6.07 10.63 5.50
C SER A 27 6.93 10.67 4.23
N LEU A 28 6.30 10.67 3.05
CA LEU A 28 6.96 10.77 1.75
C LEU A 28 7.80 12.05 1.68
N ALA A 29 7.23 13.20 2.04
CA ALA A 29 7.94 14.47 2.04
C ALA A 29 9.18 14.46 2.96
N VAL A 30 9.10 13.79 4.11
CA VAL A 30 10.26 13.60 5.01
C VAL A 30 11.34 12.75 4.34
N TYR A 31 10.97 11.67 3.63
CA TYR A 31 11.92 10.84 2.90
C TYR A 31 12.58 11.59 1.73
N GLU A 32 11.81 12.39 0.98
CA GLU A 32 12.31 13.22 -0.11
C GLU A 32 13.30 14.28 0.40
N ALA A 33 12.97 14.96 1.51
CA ALA A 33 13.82 15.99 2.11
C ALA A 33 15.17 15.46 2.60
N ARG A 34 15.28 14.16 2.92
CA ARG A 34 16.55 13.50 3.27
C ARG A 34 17.49 13.32 2.09
N GLY A 35 17.08 13.75 0.89
CA GLY A 35 17.92 13.70 -0.31
C GLY A 35 18.15 12.29 -0.84
N LEU A 36 17.21 11.36 -0.57
CA LEU A 36 17.25 10.02 -1.14
C LEU A 36 17.08 10.14 -2.66
N LYS A 37 18.19 10.13 -3.39
CA LYS A 37 18.19 10.21 -4.85
C LYS A 37 17.95 8.82 -5.44
N ARG A 38 17.12 8.75 -6.50
CA ARG A 38 16.87 7.56 -7.33
C ARG A 38 18.07 7.17 -8.20
N THR A 39 19.29 7.28 -7.68
CA THR A 39 20.54 7.07 -8.42
C THR A 39 21.43 6.15 -7.60
N GLY A 40 21.66 4.91 -8.04
CA GLY A 40 22.56 3.96 -7.39
C GLY A 40 22.04 2.53 -7.29
N GLY A 41 22.87 1.60 -6.81
CA GLY A 41 22.56 0.16 -6.67
C GLY A 41 21.56 -0.20 -5.55
N ASP A 42 21.08 0.77 -4.78
CA ASP A 42 20.13 0.58 -3.67
C ASP A 42 18.74 0.09 -4.12
N PHE A 43 18.46 0.04 -5.42
CA PHE A 43 17.25 -0.62 -5.95
C PHE A 43 17.21 -2.11 -5.63
N THR A 44 18.35 -2.77 -5.42
CA THR A 44 18.39 -4.22 -5.14
C THR A 44 18.42 -4.55 -3.65
N VAL A 45 18.31 -3.54 -2.77
CA VAL A 45 18.43 -3.72 -1.32
C VAL A 45 17.08 -3.47 -0.68
N ALA A 46 16.56 -4.47 0.05
CA ALA A 46 15.32 -4.32 0.79
C ALA A 46 15.47 -3.25 1.87
N GLY A 47 14.55 -2.29 1.91
CA GLY A 47 14.67 -1.14 2.82
C GLY A 47 15.78 -0.17 2.42
N GLY A 48 16.38 -0.32 1.22
CA GLY A 48 17.28 0.67 0.65
C GLY A 48 16.58 2.03 0.55
N SER A 49 17.39 3.09 0.46
CA SER A 49 16.89 4.47 0.35
C SER A 49 15.85 4.63 -0.77
N VAL A 50 16.17 4.08 -1.94
CA VAL A 50 15.31 4.12 -3.13
C VAL A 50 14.04 3.28 -2.96
N GLN A 51 14.14 2.08 -2.38
CA GLN A 51 12.98 1.22 -2.12
C GLN A 51 12.05 1.85 -1.09
N THR A 52 12.60 2.49 -0.07
CA THR A 52 11.81 3.21 0.94
C THR A 52 11.04 4.38 0.34
N LEU A 53 11.70 5.17 -0.51
CA LEU A 53 11.04 6.27 -1.21
C LEU A 53 9.92 5.76 -2.13
N GLN A 54 10.20 4.71 -2.92
CA GLN A 54 9.20 4.10 -3.79
C GLN A 54 8.03 3.53 -2.99
N GLY A 55 8.28 2.87 -1.86
CA GLY A 55 7.21 2.32 -1.04
C GLY A 55 6.31 3.40 -0.43
N ALA A 56 6.90 4.51 0.04
CA ALA A 56 6.13 5.65 0.53
C ALA A 56 5.26 6.28 -0.58
N GLU A 57 5.80 6.41 -1.80
CA GLU A 57 5.04 6.91 -2.96
C GLU A 57 3.90 5.97 -3.36
N GLU A 58 4.14 4.65 -3.37
CA GLU A 58 3.10 3.65 -3.67
C GLU A 58 1.95 3.70 -2.67
N MET A 59 2.24 3.90 -1.38
CA MET A 59 1.22 4.07 -0.34
C MET A 59 0.41 5.36 -0.54
N ALA A 60 1.07 6.50 -0.71
CA ALA A 60 0.42 7.80 -0.89
C ALA A 60 -0.43 7.83 -2.17
N LEU A 61 0.13 7.39 -3.29
CA LEU A 61 -0.58 7.33 -4.57
C LEU A 61 -1.72 6.30 -4.54
N GLY A 62 -1.51 5.16 -3.89
CA GLY A 62 -2.52 4.14 -3.67
C GLY A 62 -3.74 4.68 -2.94
N ALA A 63 -3.53 5.38 -1.82
CA ALA A 63 -4.60 6.00 -1.04
C ALA A 63 -5.38 7.04 -1.87
N ARG A 64 -4.70 7.92 -2.59
CA ARG A 64 -5.36 8.94 -3.46
C ARG A 64 -6.20 8.33 -4.57
N ARG A 65 -5.68 7.30 -5.25
CA ARG A 65 -6.41 6.59 -6.30
C ARG A 65 -7.64 5.90 -5.71
N PHE A 66 -7.47 5.25 -4.56
CA PHE A 66 -8.57 4.57 -3.89
C PHE A 66 -9.65 5.53 -3.40
N LEU A 67 -9.27 6.70 -2.87
CA LEU A 67 -10.21 7.76 -2.51
C LEU A 67 -11.06 8.21 -3.71
N THR A 68 -10.46 8.28 -4.90
CA THR A 68 -11.17 8.62 -6.14
C THR A 68 -12.22 7.57 -6.48
N GLU A 69 -11.89 6.28 -6.35
CA GLU A 69 -12.83 5.18 -6.58
C GLU A 69 -13.99 5.19 -5.57
N LEU A 70 -13.71 5.50 -4.29
CA LEU A 70 -14.75 5.68 -3.27
C LEU A 70 -15.68 6.86 -3.60
N ALA A 71 -15.11 7.99 -4.01
CA ALA A 71 -15.88 9.18 -4.39
C ALA A 71 -16.78 8.91 -5.60
N VAL A 72 -16.29 8.14 -6.59
CA VAL A 72 -17.09 7.74 -7.75
C VAL A 72 -18.27 6.87 -7.32
N LEU A 73 -18.05 5.86 -6.45
CA LEU A 73 -19.16 5.05 -5.95
C LEU A 73 -20.16 5.90 -5.16
N ALA A 74 -19.68 6.75 -4.24
CA ALA A 74 -20.53 7.63 -3.46
C ALA A 74 -21.37 8.56 -4.35
N GLY A 75 -20.81 9.05 -5.44
CA GLY A 75 -21.54 9.87 -6.43
C GLY A 75 -22.64 9.10 -7.15
N PHE A 76 -22.39 7.85 -7.56
CA PHE A 76 -23.44 7.01 -8.16
C PHE A 76 -24.54 6.65 -7.17
N THR A 77 -24.18 6.31 -5.93
CA THR A 77 -25.16 6.03 -4.86
C THR A 77 -25.99 7.27 -4.53
N ALA A 78 -25.37 8.45 -4.40
CA ALA A 78 -26.11 9.68 -4.15
C ALA A 78 -27.08 10.06 -5.30
N ALA A 79 -26.79 9.62 -6.53
CA ALA A 79 -27.62 9.84 -7.69
C ALA A 79 -28.73 8.78 -7.89
N GLY A 80 -28.82 7.75 -7.04
CA GLY A 80 -29.76 6.63 -7.21
C GLY A 80 -29.44 5.75 -8.43
N LEU A 81 -28.14 5.61 -8.74
CA LEU A 81 -27.62 4.87 -9.90
C LEU A 81 -26.75 3.68 -9.45
N GLU A 82 -27.12 3.00 -8.38
CA GLU A 82 -26.36 1.93 -7.71
C GLU A 82 -26.10 0.71 -8.62
N GLU A 83 -26.96 0.49 -9.61
CA GLU A 83 -26.84 -0.58 -10.61
C GLU A 83 -25.65 -0.37 -11.57
N ARG A 84 -25.19 0.87 -11.79
CA ARG A 84 -24.07 1.17 -12.71
C ARG A 84 -22.70 0.72 -12.18
N PRO A 85 -22.37 0.92 -10.90
CA PRO A 85 -21.17 0.37 -10.30
C PRO A 85 -21.35 -1.09 -9.81
N ALA A 86 -22.37 -1.83 -10.25
CA ALA A 86 -22.62 -3.21 -9.81
C ALA A 86 -21.32 -4.06 -9.84
N GLY A 87 -21.00 -4.67 -8.70
CA GLY A 87 -19.76 -5.46 -8.50
C GLY A 87 -18.54 -4.67 -7.99
N ARG A 88 -18.54 -3.32 -8.01
CA ARG A 88 -17.41 -2.52 -7.47
C ARG A 88 -17.31 -2.56 -5.95
N ALA A 89 -18.42 -2.79 -5.25
CA ALA A 89 -18.43 -2.87 -3.79
C ALA A 89 -17.45 -3.93 -3.26
N HIS A 90 -17.41 -5.11 -3.88
CA HIS A 90 -16.48 -6.17 -3.51
C HIS A 90 -15.01 -5.72 -3.67
N THR A 91 -14.69 -5.13 -4.82
CA THR A 91 -13.35 -4.59 -5.10
C THR A 91 -12.94 -3.51 -4.11
N LEU A 92 -13.86 -2.61 -3.73
CA LEU A 92 -13.55 -1.55 -2.76
C LEU A 92 -13.31 -2.12 -1.35
N ARG A 93 -14.06 -3.15 -0.94
CA ARG A 93 -13.82 -3.84 0.33
C ARG A 93 -12.47 -4.56 0.35
N ALA A 94 -11.98 -5.01 -0.81
CA ALA A 94 -10.64 -5.60 -0.92
C ALA A 94 -9.52 -4.57 -0.70
N GLY A 95 -9.83 -3.28 -0.64
CA GLY A 95 -8.86 -2.23 -0.38
C GLY A 95 -8.01 -1.88 -1.61
N PHE A 96 -6.78 -1.46 -1.37
CA PHE A 96 -5.86 -1.05 -2.45
C PHE A 96 -4.46 -1.62 -2.22
N PRO A 97 -3.78 -2.07 -3.29
CA PRO A 97 -2.51 -2.79 -3.18
C PRO A 97 -1.35 -1.92 -2.67
N GLY A 98 -1.49 -0.59 -2.71
CA GLY A 98 -0.44 0.36 -2.34
C GLY A 98 0.11 0.14 -0.92
N VAL A 99 -0.71 -0.34 0.03
CA VAL A 99 -0.25 -0.63 1.41
C VAL A 99 0.72 -1.81 1.46
N ALA A 100 0.31 -2.99 0.99
CA ALA A 100 1.14 -4.19 1.06
C ALA A 100 2.42 -4.02 0.21
N VAL A 101 2.26 -3.51 -1.01
CA VAL A 101 3.39 -3.31 -1.93
C VAL A 101 4.35 -2.28 -1.35
N GLY A 102 3.87 -1.10 -0.95
CA GLY A 102 4.74 -0.06 -0.43
C GLY A 102 5.36 -0.43 0.92
N GLY A 103 4.57 -0.98 1.84
CA GLY A 103 5.00 -1.38 3.17
C GLY A 103 6.12 -2.43 3.16
N SER A 104 6.13 -3.35 2.19
CA SER A 104 7.16 -4.38 2.01
C SER A 104 8.53 -3.82 1.61
N ARG A 105 8.58 -2.64 0.98
CA ARG A 105 9.80 -2.00 0.48
C ARG A 105 10.49 -1.11 1.51
N MET A 106 9.71 -0.57 2.45
CA MET A 106 10.15 0.52 3.32
C MET A 106 11.07 0.08 4.45
N ALA A 107 12.18 0.78 4.62
CA ALA A 107 13.05 0.63 5.79
C ALA A 107 12.28 0.75 7.09
N ARG A 108 12.72 0.00 8.10
CA ARG A 108 12.20 0.08 9.47
C ARG A 108 13.20 0.83 10.37
N PRO A 109 12.72 1.55 11.41
CA PRO A 109 11.31 1.77 11.75
C PRO A 109 10.59 2.69 10.76
N LEU A 110 9.28 2.45 10.57
CA LEU A 110 8.41 3.36 9.82
C LEU A 110 8.27 4.71 10.54
N LEU A 111 8.05 5.77 9.79
CA LEU A 111 7.76 7.08 10.38
C LEU A 111 6.38 7.08 11.06
N GLU A 112 6.25 7.84 12.15
CA GLU A 112 5.01 7.93 12.93
C GLU A 112 3.76 8.28 12.11
N PRO A 113 3.80 9.22 11.14
CA PRO A 113 2.62 9.48 10.30
C PRO A 113 2.20 8.24 9.50
N THR A 114 3.16 7.47 8.95
CA THR A 114 2.86 6.20 8.27
C THR A 114 2.15 5.21 9.21
N LEU A 115 2.63 5.07 10.45
CA LEU A 115 2.02 4.19 11.44
C LEU A 115 0.58 4.62 11.78
N LYS A 116 0.34 5.92 11.94
CA LYS A 116 -1.00 6.47 12.18
C LYS A 116 -1.93 6.22 10.99
N GLY A 117 -1.46 6.46 9.76
CA GLY A 117 -2.24 6.21 8.56
C GLY A 117 -2.65 4.74 8.42
N LEU A 118 -1.73 3.81 8.68
CA LEU A 118 -2.03 2.37 8.69
C LEU A 118 -3.09 2.00 9.73
N ARG A 119 -3.03 2.59 10.94
CA ARG A 119 -4.03 2.35 11.99
C ARG A 119 -5.42 2.86 11.61
N LEU A 120 -5.51 4.03 10.98
CA LEU A 120 -6.80 4.55 10.46
C LEU A 120 -7.44 3.58 9.46
N LEU A 121 -6.64 2.92 8.62
CA LEU A 121 -7.13 1.91 7.68
C LEU A 121 -7.62 0.63 8.39
N LEU A 122 -7.02 0.24 9.52
CA LEU A 122 -7.52 -0.89 10.33
C LEU A 122 -8.86 -0.57 11.00
N ASP A 123 -9.05 0.66 11.45
CA ASP A 123 -10.27 1.09 12.14
C ASP A 123 -11.44 1.31 11.18
N ALA A 124 -11.18 1.48 9.87
CA ALA A 124 -12.23 1.64 8.88
C ALA A 124 -13.07 0.35 8.72
N ASP A 125 -14.40 0.49 8.83
CA ASP A 125 -15.35 -0.63 8.75
C ASP A 125 -15.69 -1.06 7.31
N LEU A 126 -15.04 -0.47 6.31
CA LEU A 126 -15.24 -0.85 4.91
C LEU A 126 -14.46 -2.13 4.55
N PHE A 127 -13.23 -2.26 5.03
CA PHE A 127 -12.29 -3.20 4.47
C PHE A 127 -12.50 -4.64 4.94
N THR A 128 -12.25 -5.58 4.04
CA THR A 128 -12.23 -7.01 4.33
C THR A 128 -11.17 -7.36 5.37
N PRO A 129 -11.35 -8.48 6.11
CA PRO A 129 -10.31 -9.00 6.99
C PRO A 129 -8.98 -9.27 6.29
N ALA A 130 -9.01 -9.66 5.00
CA ALA A 130 -7.80 -9.90 4.22
C ALA A 130 -6.95 -8.64 4.06
N PHE A 131 -7.57 -7.51 3.68
CA PHE A 131 -6.87 -6.24 3.59
C PHE A 131 -6.33 -5.77 4.95
N LYS A 132 -7.14 -5.92 6.02
CA LYS A 132 -6.68 -5.58 7.38
C LYS A 132 -5.48 -6.42 7.80
N ALA A 133 -5.45 -7.71 7.45
CA ALA A 133 -4.31 -8.58 7.71
C ALA A 133 -3.04 -8.12 6.98
N GLU A 134 -3.14 -7.65 5.74
CA GLU A 134 -2.01 -7.05 5.01
C GLU A 134 -1.48 -5.79 5.71
N VAL A 135 -2.37 -4.91 6.17
CA VAL A 135 -2.02 -3.70 6.93
C VAL A 135 -1.31 -4.06 8.24
N GLU A 136 -1.82 -5.06 8.97
CA GLU A 136 -1.20 -5.56 10.20
C GLU A 136 0.17 -6.20 9.95
N GLU A 137 0.34 -6.93 8.84
CA GLU A 137 1.63 -7.49 8.45
C GLU A 137 2.65 -6.38 8.25
N VAL A 138 2.28 -5.30 7.56
CA VAL A 138 3.14 -4.12 7.39
C VAL A 138 3.52 -3.50 8.74
N LEU A 139 2.56 -3.36 9.66
CA LEU A 139 2.80 -2.81 11.00
C LEU A 139 3.70 -3.69 11.87
N ARG A 140 3.57 -5.01 11.75
CA ARG A 140 4.33 -6.00 12.53
C ARG A 140 5.70 -6.33 11.93
N ALA A 141 5.93 -6.02 10.66
CA ALA A 141 7.18 -6.33 9.99
C ALA A 141 8.38 -5.60 10.62
N GLU A 142 9.34 -6.38 11.09
CA GLU A 142 10.59 -5.90 11.71
C GLU A 142 11.58 -5.32 10.68
N ALA A 143 11.47 -5.74 9.42
CA ALA A 143 12.31 -5.31 8.32
C ALA A 143 11.55 -5.28 7.00
N ALA A 144 12.09 -4.56 6.01
CA ALA A 144 11.63 -4.63 4.63
C ALA A 144 11.91 -6.02 4.03
N THR A 145 11.00 -6.51 3.19
CA THR A 145 11.09 -7.82 2.54
C THR A 145 11.26 -7.72 1.01
N TYR A 146 11.10 -6.53 0.44
CA TYR A 146 11.24 -6.28 -0.99
C TYR A 146 12.42 -5.34 -1.31
N PRO A 147 13.24 -5.65 -2.34
CA PRO A 147 13.17 -6.85 -3.17
C PRO A 147 13.64 -8.09 -2.42
N ALA A 148 13.11 -9.25 -2.78
CA ALA A 148 13.60 -10.52 -2.24
C ALA A 148 15.11 -10.66 -2.56
N PRO A 149 15.91 -11.17 -1.63
CA PRO A 149 17.34 -11.38 -1.86
C PRO A 149 17.52 -12.26 -3.10
N SER A 150 18.40 -11.85 -4.01
CA SER A 150 18.71 -12.66 -5.19
C SER A 150 19.32 -13.99 -4.74
N ALA A 151 18.77 -15.10 -5.23
CA ALA A 151 19.33 -16.42 -4.97
C ALA A 151 20.80 -16.44 -5.42
N PRO A 152 21.73 -17.00 -4.62
CA PRO A 152 23.12 -17.08 -5.02
C PRO A 152 23.22 -17.86 -6.33
N ARG A 153 23.82 -17.24 -7.36
CA ARG A 153 24.12 -17.93 -8.61
C ARG A 153 25.18 -18.99 -8.32
N VAL A 154 24.77 -20.26 -8.26
CA VAL A 154 25.72 -21.39 -8.22
C VAL A 154 26.46 -21.40 -9.56
N PRO A 155 27.79 -21.24 -9.60
CA PRO A 155 28.53 -21.38 -10.84
C PRO A 155 28.30 -22.79 -11.39
N ARG A 156 27.77 -22.88 -12.61
CA ARG A 156 27.61 -24.17 -13.30
C ARG A 156 29.01 -24.80 -13.39
N ALA A 157 29.20 -25.94 -12.72
CA ALA A 157 30.45 -26.67 -12.78
C ALA A 157 30.85 -26.85 -14.24
N ALA A 158 32.01 -26.30 -14.62
CA ALA A 158 32.58 -26.51 -15.94
C ALA A 158 32.70 -28.02 -16.12
N ALA A 159 31.93 -28.57 -17.06
CA ALA A 159 31.98 -29.99 -17.38
C ALA A 159 33.45 -30.32 -17.67
N ALA A 160 34.03 -31.17 -16.83
CA ALA A 160 35.37 -31.66 -16.98
C ALA A 160 35.51 -32.23 -18.39
N ARG A 161 36.35 -31.59 -19.20
CA ARG A 161 36.87 -32.20 -20.43
C ARG A 161 37.83 -33.29 -19.97
N THR A 162 37.36 -34.52 -19.95
CA THR A 162 38.21 -35.71 -19.83
C THR A 162 39.00 -35.86 -21.15
N PRO A 163 40.31 -36.15 -21.09
CA PRO A 163 41.20 -36.24 -22.26
C PRO A 163 40.83 -37.35 -23.24
#